data_AF-A0A511ZCP8-F1
#
_entry.id   AF-A0A511ZCP8-F1
#
_cell.length_a   1.000
_cell.length_b   1.000
_cell.length_c   1.000
_cell.angle_alpha   90.00
_cell.angle_beta   90.00
_cell.angle_gamma   90.00
#
_symmetry.space_group_name_H-M   'P 1'
#
loop_
_entity.id
_entity.type
_entity.pdbx_description
1 polymer ?
#
loop_
_entity_poly.entity_id
_entity_poly.type
_entity_poly.pdbx_seq_one_letter_code
_entity_poly.pdbx_strand_id
1 'polypeptide(L)'
;MENLILLIVAAGIVIVIYSILTKNRKKLKRLQHEWETGTFLATREEIASVSSYWKNKRSAAEWYGGVDQLTWNDLSMTKVFEKLNYTKTSVGSEYLFNQLRDIDPVLEGVADKEKLYTLLAEDRQLREKVLLMLSGLGKRNYADSSSYFYQFNDRKIKHAYLYVVLACLPIVSIILLFFSLKVGALCLFSSFALNLIVYYRNKNRLDIDMHSITYAAAIVSTGKRLATIHHPRFETFKAVFSGEGKGLRKTSFWGKALSIGGNTGGDFDALFEYIRIVFLLDFIAYNQIVKTIAAHQKAYKQVWETIGELDAAMAVAFYRKSLPLFTTPQFTDKEELRFEDLAHPLIQNPVTNSSQLGKTVLITGSNASGKSTYIKAIAINAILAQTINTALAATWTMKPSYIVTSMAIQDNVLDGDSYFIAEIKSLKRIIELIKANKPVISFIDEILKGTNTIERISASAAIMDWLAVNQGISIVASHDIELTEMAAELYSNYHFRETIENGEVLFDYKIHEGPSITRNAIKLLEVLDYPESITTEANQFASHFTEEREWKRMVDV
;
A
#
# COMPACT_ATOMS: atom_id res chain seq x y z
N MET A 1 44.04 28.71 -30.91
CA MET A 1 43.06 28.79 -29.81
C MET A 1 41.86 27.87 -30.01
N GLU A 2 41.32 27.76 -31.22
CA GLU A 2 40.16 26.88 -31.52
C GLU A 2 40.39 25.40 -31.14
N ASN A 3 41.55 24.83 -31.46
CA ASN A 3 41.87 23.43 -31.09
C ASN A 3 41.95 23.20 -29.57
N LEU A 4 42.31 24.22 -28.78
CA LEU A 4 42.39 24.13 -27.32
C LEU A 4 40.98 24.17 -26.70
N ILE A 5 40.10 25.02 -27.23
CA ILE A 5 38.69 25.09 -26.81
C ILE A 5 37.98 23.77 -27.13
N LEU A 6 38.22 23.20 -28.31
CA LEU A 6 37.64 21.92 -28.71
C LEU A 6 38.08 20.77 -27.81
N LEU A 7 39.37 20.75 -27.40
CA LEU A 7 39.93 19.77 -26.47
C LEU A 7 39.34 19.89 -25.06
N ILE A 8 39.15 21.13 -24.57
CA ILE A 8 38.52 21.39 -23.26
C ILE A 8 37.06 20.95 -23.27
N VAL A 9 36.31 21.26 -24.33
CA VAL A 9 34.91 20.82 -24.49
C VAL A 9 34.83 19.29 -24.58
N ALA A 10 35.71 18.65 -25.35
CA ALA A 10 35.76 17.19 -25.43
C ALA A 10 36.10 16.55 -24.07
N ALA A 11 37.09 17.07 -23.34
CA ALA A 11 37.44 16.62 -22.01
C ALA A 11 36.27 16.82 -21.02
N GLY A 12 35.57 17.96 -21.07
CA GLY A 12 34.37 18.22 -20.28
C GLY A 12 33.24 17.22 -20.57
N ILE A 13 32.98 16.92 -21.85
CA ILE A 13 32.00 15.90 -22.25
C ILE A 13 32.41 14.52 -21.72
N VAL A 14 33.69 14.14 -21.83
CA VAL A 14 34.20 12.86 -21.30
C VAL A 14 34.04 12.79 -19.78
N ILE A 15 34.34 13.86 -19.05
CA ILE A 15 34.17 13.92 -17.58
C ILE A 15 32.68 13.81 -17.20
N VAL A 16 31.79 14.49 -17.91
CA VAL A 16 30.34 14.40 -17.68
C VAL A 16 29.83 13.00 -17.98
N ILE A 17 30.20 12.41 -19.12
CA ILE A 17 29.85 11.03 -19.48
C ILE A 17 30.39 10.05 -18.43
N TYR A 18 31.64 10.19 -18.02
CA TYR A 18 32.27 9.36 -17.00
C TYR A 18 31.56 9.49 -15.65
N SER A 19 31.20 10.71 -15.23
CA SER A 19 30.43 10.97 -14.01
C SER A 19 29.04 10.32 -14.04
N ILE A 20 28.33 10.43 -15.16
CA ILE A 20 27.01 9.80 -15.34
C ILE A 20 27.12 8.27 -15.32
N LEU A 21 28.10 7.71 -16.05
CA LEU A 21 28.33 6.27 -16.12
C LEU A 21 28.74 5.70 -14.76
N THR A 22 29.63 6.37 -14.02
CA THR A 22 30.05 5.94 -12.68
C THR A 22 28.91 6.04 -11.67
N LYS A 23 28.07 7.07 -11.72
CA LYS A 23 26.87 7.19 -10.87
C LYS A 23 25.89 6.05 -11.12
N ASN A 24 25.60 5.73 -12.38
CA ASN A 24 24.72 4.61 -12.73
C ASN A 24 25.31 3.26 -12.33
N ARG A 25 26.61 3.05 -12.50
CA ARG A 25 27.30 1.83 -12.05
C ARG A 25 27.23 1.66 -10.53
N LYS A 26 27.49 2.71 -9.74
CA LYS A 26 27.39 2.66 -8.27
C LYS A 26 25.96 2.33 -7.83
N LYS A 27 24.96 2.96 -8.47
CA LYS A 27 23.54 2.70 -8.20
C LYS A 27 23.15 1.27 -8.52
N LEU A 28 23.59 0.75 -9.67
CA LEU A 28 23.34 -0.63 -10.06
C LEU A 28 23.95 -1.63 -9.06
N LYS A 29 25.21 -1.41 -8.65
CA LYS A 29 25.85 -2.26 -7.63
C LYS A 29 25.08 -2.30 -6.31
N ARG A 30 24.57 -1.14 -5.87
CA ARG A 30 23.70 -1.09 -4.68
C ARG A 30 22.42 -1.90 -4.87
N LEU A 31 21.75 -1.76 -6.02
CA LEU A 31 20.52 -2.51 -6.33
C LEU A 31 20.75 -4.02 -6.43
N GLN A 32 21.89 -4.43 -6.98
CA GLN A 32 22.31 -5.84 -7.02
C GLN A 32 22.52 -6.37 -5.60
N HIS A 33 23.23 -5.63 -4.76
CA HIS A 33 23.43 -6.00 -3.36
C HIS A 33 22.10 -6.14 -2.61
N GLU A 34 21.17 -5.17 -2.73
CA GLU A 34 19.83 -5.24 -2.12
C GLU A 34 19.05 -6.51 -2.54
N TRP A 35 19.22 -6.96 -3.79
CA TRP A 35 18.58 -8.19 -4.28
C TRP A 35 19.26 -9.45 -3.75
N GLU A 36 20.59 -9.47 -3.70
CA GLU A 36 21.39 -10.62 -3.27
C GLU A 36 21.23 -10.89 -1.76
N THR A 37 21.20 -9.85 -0.94
CA THR A 37 21.07 -9.97 0.51
C THR A 37 19.62 -10.08 0.98
N GLY A 38 18.65 -9.73 0.14
CA GLY A 38 17.25 -9.55 0.56
C GLY A 38 17.06 -8.38 1.55
N THR A 39 18.11 -7.60 1.83
CA THR A 39 18.07 -6.46 2.74
C THR A 39 17.80 -5.19 1.96
N PHE A 40 16.67 -4.55 2.25
CA PHE A 40 16.25 -3.32 1.58
C PHE A 40 16.05 -2.20 2.58
N LEU A 41 16.61 -1.05 2.26
CA LEU A 41 16.36 0.19 2.96
C LEU A 41 15.08 0.81 2.41
N ALA A 42 13.97 0.56 3.09
CA ALA A 42 12.71 1.22 2.83
C ALA A 42 12.88 2.73 2.91
N THR A 43 12.60 3.42 1.81
CA THR A 43 12.46 4.88 1.82
C THR A 43 11.13 5.18 2.47
N ARG A 44 11.13 5.84 3.64
CA ARG A 44 9.90 6.22 4.33
C ARG A 44 9.10 7.17 3.44
N GLU A 45 7.85 6.82 3.20
CA GLU A 45 6.84 7.65 2.55
C GLU A 45 5.69 7.89 3.53
N GLU A 46 5.01 9.01 3.38
CA GLU A 46 3.85 9.30 4.21
C GLU A 46 2.63 8.55 3.69
N ILE A 47 1.96 7.78 4.55
CA ILE A 47 0.78 6.97 4.18
C ILE A 47 -0.34 7.84 3.59
N ALA A 48 -0.45 9.10 4.03
CA ALA A 48 -1.37 10.07 3.45
C ALA A 48 -1.13 10.28 1.95
N SER A 49 0.14 10.32 1.51
CA SER A 49 0.53 10.41 0.11
C SER A 49 0.27 9.12 -0.65
N VAL A 50 0.67 7.98 -0.08
CA VAL A 50 0.56 6.65 -0.72
C VAL A 50 -0.90 6.24 -0.95
N SER A 51 -1.80 6.66 -0.06
CA SER A 51 -3.23 6.34 -0.16
C SER A 51 -4.00 7.15 -1.22
N SER A 52 -3.36 8.10 -1.92
CA SER A 52 -4.03 9.02 -2.87
C SER A 52 -4.72 8.28 -4.02
N TYR A 53 -4.03 7.39 -4.74
CA TYR A 53 -4.64 6.61 -5.83
C TYR A 53 -5.84 5.77 -5.36
N TRP A 54 -5.72 5.10 -4.22
CA TRP A 54 -6.83 4.34 -3.63
C TRP A 54 -8.02 5.23 -3.29
N LYS A 55 -7.80 6.40 -2.67
CA LYS A 55 -8.85 7.38 -2.36
C LYS A 55 -9.54 7.87 -3.64
N ASN A 56 -8.75 8.26 -4.65
CA ASN A 56 -9.25 8.75 -5.92
C ASN A 56 -10.10 7.68 -6.64
N LYS A 57 -9.63 6.43 -6.68
CA LYS A 57 -10.37 5.30 -7.26
C LYS A 57 -11.66 5.01 -6.49
N ARG A 58 -11.59 4.96 -5.15
CA ARG A 58 -12.76 4.70 -4.28
C ARG A 58 -13.82 5.78 -4.43
N SER A 59 -13.44 7.06 -4.45
CA SER A 59 -14.37 8.18 -4.63
C SER A 59 -15.04 8.19 -6.02
N ALA A 60 -14.45 7.53 -7.01
CA ALA A 60 -15.00 7.42 -8.36
C ALA A 60 -15.86 6.15 -8.56
N ALA A 61 -15.88 5.21 -7.62
CA ALA A 61 -16.61 3.95 -7.73
C ALA A 61 -17.96 4.02 -6.99
N GLU A 62 -19.01 3.43 -7.58
CA GLU A 62 -20.33 3.31 -6.93
C GLU A 62 -20.30 2.32 -5.76
N TRP A 63 -19.48 1.27 -5.87
CA TRP A 63 -19.27 0.26 -4.84
C TRP A 63 -17.79 -0.12 -4.76
N TYR A 64 -17.27 -0.21 -3.54
CA TYR A 64 -15.90 -0.64 -3.27
C TYR A 64 -15.91 -1.94 -2.46
N GLY A 65 -15.67 -3.06 -3.14
CA GLY A 65 -15.60 -4.38 -2.52
C GLY A 65 -14.25 -4.70 -1.85
N GLY A 66 -13.25 -3.81 -1.89
CA GLY A 66 -11.93 -4.12 -1.36
C GLY A 66 -11.84 -4.18 0.18
N VAL A 67 -10.62 -4.39 0.68
CA VAL A 67 -10.27 -4.28 2.11
C VAL A 67 -10.53 -2.86 2.58
N ASP A 68 -11.54 -2.71 3.42
CA ASP A 68 -11.91 -1.43 3.99
C ASP A 68 -10.94 -0.94 5.08
N GLN A 69 -11.22 0.24 5.64
CA GLN A 69 -10.30 0.85 6.60
C GLN A 69 -10.27 0.10 7.93
N LEU A 70 -11.41 -0.44 8.38
CA LEU A 70 -11.49 -1.20 9.63
C LEU A 70 -10.65 -2.47 9.53
N THR A 71 -10.85 -3.25 8.46
CA THR A 71 -10.10 -4.47 8.19
C THR A 71 -8.60 -4.19 8.02
N TRP A 72 -8.25 -3.12 7.32
CA TRP A 72 -6.86 -2.70 7.19
C TRP A 72 -6.18 -2.38 8.53
N ASN A 73 -6.91 -1.75 9.45
CA ASN A 73 -6.42 -1.38 10.76
C ASN A 73 -6.29 -2.59 11.69
N ASP A 74 -7.33 -3.43 11.77
CA ASP A 74 -7.36 -4.66 12.59
C ASP A 74 -6.14 -5.56 12.31
N LEU A 75 -5.82 -5.71 11.03
CA LEU A 75 -4.73 -6.54 10.52
C LEU A 75 -3.37 -5.83 10.48
N SER A 76 -3.30 -4.55 10.88
CA SER A 76 -2.07 -3.75 10.82
C SER A 76 -1.43 -3.74 9.42
N MET A 77 -2.27 -3.69 8.37
CA MET A 77 -1.83 -3.81 6.98
C MET A 77 -0.90 -2.68 6.53
N THR A 78 -0.89 -1.53 7.22
CA THR A 78 0.13 -0.50 7.00
C THR A 78 1.55 -1.04 7.24
N LYS A 79 1.75 -1.86 8.29
CA LYS A 79 3.04 -2.49 8.58
C LYS A 79 3.39 -3.58 7.58
N VAL A 80 2.38 -4.34 7.12
CA VAL A 80 2.57 -5.35 6.07
C VAL A 80 3.00 -4.67 4.77
N PHE A 81 2.32 -3.59 4.38
CA PHE A 81 2.70 -2.75 3.25
C PHE A 81 4.11 -2.19 3.40
N GLU A 82 4.48 -1.61 4.55
CA GLU A 82 5.84 -1.10 4.80
C GLU A 82 6.91 -2.18 4.59
N LYS A 83 6.66 -3.42 5.06
CA LYS A 83 7.57 -4.55 4.88
C LYS A 83 7.65 -5.04 3.43
N LEU A 84 6.58 -4.89 2.65
CA LEU A 84 6.46 -5.34 1.27
C LEU A 84 6.85 -4.25 0.25
N ASN A 85 6.90 -2.98 0.65
CA ASN A 85 7.07 -1.86 -0.26
C ASN A 85 8.54 -1.64 -0.69
N TYR A 86 9.03 -2.50 -1.58
CA TYR A 86 10.35 -2.40 -2.23
C TYR A 86 10.36 -1.52 -3.49
N THR A 87 9.25 -0.81 -3.76
CA THR A 87 9.09 0.03 -4.96
C THR A 87 10.13 1.14 -5.03
N LYS A 88 10.43 1.61 -6.24
CA LYS A 88 11.38 2.71 -6.47
C LYS A 88 10.70 4.04 -6.76
N THR A 89 9.38 4.05 -6.95
CA THR A 89 8.58 5.20 -7.36
C THR A 89 7.34 5.36 -6.47
N SER A 90 6.86 6.58 -6.30
CA SER A 90 5.60 6.82 -5.57
C SER A 90 4.40 6.29 -6.32
N VAL A 91 4.45 6.27 -7.67
CA VAL A 91 3.46 5.57 -8.51
C VAL A 91 3.38 4.08 -8.15
N GLY A 92 4.53 3.42 -8.01
CA GLY A 92 4.63 2.03 -7.57
C GLY A 92 4.05 1.83 -6.18
N SER A 93 4.40 2.68 -5.22
CA SER A 93 3.87 2.64 -3.85
C SER A 93 2.34 2.81 -3.83
N GLU A 94 1.82 3.82 -4.53
CA GLU A 94 0.38 4.11 -4.65
C GLU A 94 -0.37 2.94 -5.29
N TYR A 95 0.18 2.37 -6.37
CA TYR A 95 -0.39 1.20 -7.04
C TYR A 95 -0.40 -0.03 -6.14
N LEU A 96 0.73 -0.33 -5.49
CA LEU A 96 0.86 -1.47 -4.59
C LEU A 96 -0.08 -1.36 -3.38
N PHE A 97 -0.19 -0.17 -2.80
CA PHE A 97 -1.11 0.09 -1.69
C PHE A 97 -2.57 -0.14 -2.12
N ASN A 98 -2.95 0.33 -3.32
CA ASN A 98 -4.26 0.02 -3.87
C ASN A 98 -4.42 -1.48 -4.14
N GLN A 99 -3.42 -2.14 -4.73
CA GLN A 99 -3.44 -3.56 -5.05
C GLN A 99 -3.69 -4.43 -3.82
N LEU A 100 -3.07 -4.11 -2.67
CA LEU A 100 -3.31 -4.83 -1.41
C LEU A 100 -4.71 -4.62 -0.82
N ARG A 101 -5.44 -3.59 -1.27
CA ARG A 101 -6.82 -3.32 -0.84
C ARG A 101 -7.84 -3.79 -1.85
N ASP A 102 -7.52 -3.80 -3.13
CA ASP A 102 -8.44 -4.05 -4.22
C ASP A 102 -8.59 -5.57 -4.46
N ILE A 103 -9.33 -6.22 -3.56
CA ILE A 103 -9.67 -7.64 -3.68
C ILE A 103 -10.80 -7.80 -4.70
N ASP A 104 -10.52 -8.60 -5.72
CA ASP A 104 -11.51 -9.08 -6.68
C ASP A 104 -11.58 -10.61 -6.60
N PRO A 105 -12.67 -11.17 -6.04
CA PRO A 105 -12.86 -12.62 -5.98
C PRO A 105 -12.95 -13.31 -7.35
N VAL A 106 -13.07 -12.57 -8.46
CA VAL A 106 -12.98 -13.13 -9.82
C VAL A 106 -11.52 -13.44 -10.22
N LEU A 107 -10.54 -12.90 -9.49
CA LEU A 107 -9.11 -13.07 -9.73
C LEU A 107 -8.66 -12.62 -11.13
N GLU A 108 -9.33 -11.63 -11.70
CA GLU A 108 -8.98 -11.10 -13.02
C GLU A 108 -7.54 -10.55 -13.02
N GLY A 109 -6.74 -10.99 -13.98
CA GLY A 109 -5.34 -10.55 -14.14
C GLY A 109 -4.33 -11.15 -13.16
N VAL A 110 -4.72 -11.99 -12.19
CA VAL A 110 -3.77 -12.61 -11.24
C VAL A 110 -2.71 -13.46 -11.95
N ALA A 111 -3.13 -14.28 -12.92
CA ALA A 111 -2.21 -15.09 -13.72
C ALA A 111 -1.25 -14.24 -14.58
N ASP A 112 -1.69 -13.06 -15.01
CA ASP A 112 -0.87 -12.16 -15.79
C ASP A 112 0.21 -11.48 -14.94
N LYS A 113 -0.18 -11.05 -13.74
CA LYS A 113 0.72 -10.54 -12.70
C LYS A 113 1.76 -11.59 -12.28
N GLU A 114 1.37 -12.85 -12.10
CA GLU A 114 2.30 -13.93 -11.74
C GLU A 114 3.41 -14.13 -12.77
N LYS A 115 3.05 -14.09 -14.06
CA LYS A 115 4.03 -14.15 -15.16
C LYS A 115 5.00 -12.95 -15.09
N LEU A 116 4.52 -11.77 -14.70
CA LEU A 116 5.37 -10.60 -14.55
C LEU A 116 6.30 -10.72 -13.32
N TYR A 117 5.81 -11.23 -12.19
CA TYR A 117 6.63 -11.48 -10.99
C TYR A 117 7.76 -12.45 -11.29
N THR A 118 7.44 -13.56 -11.95
CA THR A 118 8.40 -14.60 -12.35
C THR A 118 9.44 -14.05 -13.32
N LEU A 119 9.01 -13.35 -14.38
CA LEU A 119 9.90 -12.71 -15.34
C LEU A 119 10.92 -11.78 -14.66
N LEU A 120 10.47 -10.92 -13.74
CA LEU A 120 11.34 -9.98 -13.05
C LEU A 120 12.27 -10.67 -12.05
N ALA A 121 11.87 -11.79 -11.47
CA ALA A 121 12.70 -12.59 -10.58
C ALA A 121 13.83 -13.33 -11.34
N GLU A 122 13.52 -13.92 -12.49
CA GLU A 122 14.44 -14.76 -13.26
C GLU A 122 15.36 -13.95 -14.19
N ASP A 123 14.83 -12.97 -14.92
CA ASP A 123 15.61 -12.18 -15.87
C ASP A 123 16.36 -11.03 -15.16
N ARG A 124 17.60 -11.32 -14.79
CA ARG A 124 18.51 -10.34 -14.17
C ARG A 124 18.73 -9.09 -15.03
N GLN A 125 18.94 -9.25 -16.34
CA GLN A 125 19.29 -8.12 -17.21
C GLN A 125 18.11 -7.16 -17.37
N LEU A 126 16.92 -7.71 -17.59
CA LEU A 126 15.68 -6.95 -17.65
C LEU A 126 15.39 -6.26 -16.32
N ARG A 127 15.47 -7.00 -15.21
CA ARG A 127 15.26 -6.46 -13.85
C ARG A 127 16.15 -5.25 -13.57
N GLU A 128 17.45 -5.38 -13.80
CA GLU A 128 18.41 -4.31 -13.57
C GLU A 128 18.14 -3.08 -14.43
N LYS A 129 17.81 -3.28 -15.71
CA LYS A 129 17.46 -2.20 -16.64
C LYS A 129 16.20 -1.45 -16.19
N VAL A 130 15.15 -2.18 -15.80
CA VAL A 130 13.89 -1.62 -15.30
C VAL A 130 14.12 -0.85 -13.99
N LEU A 131 14.82 -1.45 -13.03
CA LEU A 131 15.14 -0.80 -11.74
C LEU A 131 15.91 0.50 -11.92
N LEU A 132 16.88 0.56 -12.84
CA LEU A 132 17.60 1.80 -13.14
C LEU A 132 16.70 2.88 -13.73
N MET A 133 15.73 2.52 -14.57
CA MET A 133 14.75 3.46 -15.12
C MET A 133 13.81 3.98 -14.04
N LEU A 134 13.20 3.08 -13.25
CA LEU A 134 12.27 3.41 -12.16
C LEU A 134 12.95 4.22 -11.05
N SER A 135 14.15 3.84 -10.65
CA SER A 135 14.91 4.59 -9.65
C SER A 135 15.30 6.00 -10.14
N GLY A 136 15.25 6.27 -11.45
CA GLY A 136 15.43 7.61 -12.01
C GLY A 136 14.19 8.49 -11.86
N LEU A 137 12.99 7.90 -11.79
CA LEU A 137 11.74 8.61 -11.46
C LEU A 137 11.71 8.94 -9.96
N GLY A 138 12.02 7.95 -9.12
CA GLY A 138 12.11 8.12 -7.67
C GLY A 138 10.77 8.35 -6.97
N LYS A 139 10.85 8.46 -5.64
CA LYS A 139 9.71 8.73 -4.74
C LYS A 139 9.59 10.23 -4.45
N ARG A 140 8.36 10.73 -4.38
CA ARG A 140 7.98 12.09 -4.01
C ARG A 140 6.66 12.06 -3.24
N ASN A 141 6.70 12.45 -1.97
CA ASN A 141 5.47 12.60 -1.18
C ASN A 141 4.58 13.70 -1.79
N TYR A 142 3.27 13.52 -1.67
CA TYR A 142 2.23 14.47 -2.06
C TYR A 142 2.21 14.81 -3.56
N ALA A 143 2.71 13.92 -4.40
CA ALA A 143 2.66 14.12 -5.84
C ALA A 143 1.22 14.04 -6.39
N ASP A 144 0.34 13.23 -5.77
CA ASP A 144 -1.07 13.02 -6.14
C ASP A 144 -1.29 12.92 -7.67
N SER A 145 -0.41 12.16 -8.30
CA SER A 145 -0.29 12.13 -9.76
C SER A 145 -1.44 11.39 -10.45
N SER A 146 -2.29 10.70 -9.66
CA SER A 146 -3.50 10.03 -10.11
C SER A 146 -4.72 10.95 -10.22
N SER A 147 -4.72 12.08 -9.51
CA SER A 147 -5.80 13.09 -9.61
C SER A 147 -6.02 13.56 -11.05
N TYR A 148 -4.96 13.61 -11.87
CA TYR A 148 -5.02 14.03 -13.28
C TYR A 148 -5.90 13.16 -14.19
N PHE A 149 -6.32 11.97 -13.75
CA PHE A 149 -7.24 11.12 -14.52
C PHE A 149 -8.49 10.65 -13.75
N TYR A 150 -8.63 10.94 -12.45
CA TYR A 150 -9.86 10.67 -11.69
C TYR A 150 -10.64 11.94 -11.34
N GLN A 151 -9.95 12.99 -10.91
CA GLN A 151 -10.54 14.26 -10.48
C GLN A 151 -9.72 15.39 -11.10
N PHE A 152 -9.69 15.44 -12.44
CA PHE A 152 -8.95 16.48 -13.14
C PHE A 152 -9.60 17.83 -12.85
N ASN A 153 -9.06 18.52 -11.85
CA ASN A 153 -9.45 19.88 -11.55
C ASN A 153 -8.76 20.76 -12.59
N ASP A 154 -9.54 21.54 -13.35
CA ASP A 154 -9.04 22.39 -14.42
C ASP A 154 -8.26 23.58 -13.83
N ARG A 155 -7.09 23.32 -13.21
CA ARG A 155 -6.17 24.30 -12.64
C ARG A 155 -5.44 25.09 -13.74
N LYS A 156 -6.13 25.37 -14.85
CA LYS A 156 -5.61 26.23 -15.91
C LYS A 156 -5.22 27.58 -15.34
N ILE A 157 -4.05 28.05 -15.75
CA ILE A 157 -3.64 29.41 -15.49
C ILE A 157 -4.55 30.31 -16.35
N LYS A 158 -5.27 31.24 -15.71
CA LYS A 158 -6.10 32.23 -16.42
C LYS A 158 -5.20 33.05 -17.36
N HIS A 159 -5.66 33.28 -18.58
CA HIS A 159 -4.92 34.02 -19.61
C HIS A 159 -3.51 33.47 -19.91
N ALA A 160 -3.36 32.15 -19.99
CA ALA A 160 -2.07 31.50 -20.26
C ALA A 160 -1.34 32.02 -21.53
N TYR A 161 -2.08 32.53 -22.52
CA TYR A 161 -1.51 33.16 -23.73
C TYR A 161 -0.67 34.40 -23.42
N LEU A 162 -0.98 35.13 -22.33
CA LEU A 162 -0.27 36.35 -21.94
C LEU A 162 1.20 36.04 -21.59
N TYR A 163 1.47 34.90 -20.93
CA TYR A 163 2.84 34.49 -20.62
C TYR A 163 3.66 34.21 -21.89
N VAL A 164 3.04 33.67 -22.93
CA VAL A 164 3.70 33.47 -24.23
C VAL A 164 4.02 34.81 -24.89
N VAL A 165 3.07 35.76 -24.88
CA VAL A 165 3.29 37.12 -25.42
C VAL A 165 4.43 37.82 -24.67
N LEU A 166 4.41 37.78 -23.34
CA LEU A 166 5.44 38.36 -22.48
C LEU A 166 6.82 37.72 -22.69
N ALA A 167 6.88 36.40 -22.91
CA ALA A 167 8.12 35.69 -23.24
C ALA A 167 8.70 36.09 -24.61
N CYS A 168 7.87 36.55 -25.56
CA CYS A 168 8.35 37.05 -26.85
C CYS A 168 8.91 38.47 -26.78
N LEU A 169 8.56 39.29 -25.77
CA LEU A 169 8.99 40.70 -25.67
C LEU A 169 10.52 40.87 -25.63
N PRO A 170 11.30 40.05 -24.88
CA PRO A 170 12.76 40.10 -24.97
C PRO A 170 13.31 39.83 -26.38
N ILE A 171 12.71 38.88 -27.11
CA ILE A 171 13.14 38.49 -28.46
C ILE A 171 12.89 39.65 -29.44
N VAL A 172 11.69 40.23 -29.39
CA VAL A 172 11.33 41.40 -30.20
C VAL A 172 12.26 42.57 -29.86
N SER A 173 12.60 42.76 -28.59
CA SER A 173 13.51 43.82 -28.16
C SER A 173 14.94 43.64 -28.68
N ILE A 174 15.43 42.39 -28.76
CA ILE A 174 16.71 42.06 -29.40
C ILE A 174 16.66 42.38 -30.89
N ILE A 175 15.55 42.09 -31.58
CA ILE A 175 15.39 42.44 -33.00
C ILE A 175 15.43 43.97 -33.18
N LEU A 176 14.79 44.73 -32.28
CA LEU A 176 14.80 46.19 -32.31
C LEU A 176 16.19 46.81 -32.13
N LEU A 177 17.12 46.14 -31.45
CA LEU A 177 18.51 46.61 -31.31
C LEU A 177 19.21 46.79 -32.67
N PHE A 178 18.85 45.98 -33.68
CA PHE A 178 19.40 46.09 -35.04
C PHE A 178 18.90 47.34 -35.79
N PHE A 179 17.78 47.92 -35.38
CA PHE A 179 17.20 49.12 -36.01
C PHE A 179 17.49 50.39 -35.21
N SER A 180 17.52 50.31 -33.88
CA SER A 180 17.83 51.43 -32.99
C SER A 180 18.34 50.94 -31.63
N LEU A 181 19.60 51.23 -31.34
CA LEU A 181 20.25 50.81 -30.10
C LEU A 181 19.54 51.35 -28.85
N LYS A 182 19.14 52.63 -28.85
CA LYS A 182 18.48 53.26 -27.69
C LYS A 182 17.10 52.66 -27.42
N VAL A 183 16.29 52.49 -28.46
CA VAL A 183 14.92 51.96 -28.34
C VAL A 183 14.96 50.48 -27.99
N GLY A 184 15.79 49.69 -28.67
CA GLY A 184 15.94 48.27 -28.39
C GLY A 184 16.43 47.99 -26.97
N ALA A 185 17.41 48.77 -26.47
CA ALA A 185 17.93 48.60 -25.11
C ALA A 185 16.88 48.93 -24.06
N LEU A 186 16.14 50.05 -24.22
CA LEU A 186 15.06 50.41 -23.30
C LEU A 186 13.98 49.33 -23.27
N CYS A 187 13.50 48.87 -24.43
CA CYS A 187 12.50 47.80 -24.52
C CYS A 187 12.99 46.50 -23.87
N LEU A 188 14.26 46.14 -24.05
CA LEU A 188 14.83 44.92 -23.48
C LEU A 188 14.84 44.98 -21.95
N PHE A 189 15.37 46.06 -21.35
CA PHE A 189 15.37 46.22 -19.90
C PHE A 189 13.95 46.29 -19.32
N SER A 190 13.03 46.99 -19.99
CA SER A 190 11.63 47.02 -19.59
C SER A 190 10.97 45.64 -19.66
N SER A 191 11.27 44.85 -20.69
CA SER A 191 10.74 43.48 -20.84
C SER A 191 11.25 42.54 -19.75
N PHE A 192 12.54 42.64 -19.38
CA PHE A 192 13.11 41.87 -18.27
C PHE A 192 12.49 42.25 -16.94
N ALA A 193 12.38 43.56 -16.65
CA ALA A 193 11.76 44.04 -15.42
C ALA A 193 10.28 43.61 -15.31
N LEU A 194 9.53 43.72 -16.40
CA LEU A 194 8.13 43.28 -16.46
C LEU A 194 8.00 41.77 -16.20
N ASN A 195 8.81 40.95 -16.88
CA ASN A 195 8.75 39.49 -16.71
C ASN A 195 9.20 39.06 -15.32
N LEU A 196 10.20 39.74 -14.73
CA LEU A 196 10.62 39.53 -13.35
C LEU A 196 9.47 39.78 -12.35
N ILE A 197 8.77 40.90 -12.50
CA ILE A 197 7.62 41.25 -11.65
C ILE A 197 6.49 40.22 -11.82
N VAL A 198 6.15 39.87 -13.06
CA VAL A 198 5.11 38.88 -13.37
C VAL A 198 5.45 37.51 -12.81
N TYR A 199 6.72 37.10 -12.90
CA TYR A 199 7.21 35.83 -12.38
C TYR A 199 7.01 35.75 -10.86
N TYR A 200 7.62 36.67 -10.10
CA TYR A 200 7.57 36.63 -8.64
C TYR A 200 6.16 36.86 -8.08
N ARG A 201 5.32 37.65 -8.75
CA ARG A 201 3.92 37.83 -8.35
C ARG A 201 3.09 36.55 -8.48
N ASN A 202 3.39 35.70 -9.46
CA ASN A 202 2.60 34.49 -9.74
C ASN A 202 3.28 33.18 -9.29
N LYS A 203 4.55 33.22 -8.87
CA LYS A 203 5.35 32.05 -8.51
C LYS A 203 4.69 31.19 -7.42
N ASN A 204 4.14 31.80 -6.37
CA ASN A 204 3.49 31.07 -5.27
C ASN A 204 2.34 30.17 -5.74
N ARG A 205 1.59 30.59 -6.77
CA ARG A 205 0.51 29.78 -7.35
C ARG A 205 1.06 28.57 -8.11
N LEU A 206 2.21 28.74 -8.75
CA LEU A 206 2.88 27.70 -9.52
C LEU A 206 3.56 26.68 -8.61
N ASP A 207 4.24 27.13 -7.56
CA ASP A 207 4.99 26.29 -6.62
C ASP A 207 4.11 25.24 -5.93
N ILE A 208 2.86 25.58 -5.60
CA ILE A 208 1.88 24.64 -5.00
C ILE A 208 1.66 23.40 -5.89
N ASP A 209 1.61 23.58 -7.20
CA ASP A 209 1.32 22.50 -8.17
C ASP A 209 2.57 21.98 -8.89
N MET A 210 3.71 22.67 -8.75
CA MET A 210 4.94 22.35 -9.48
C MET A 210 5.46 20.96 -9.13
N HIS A 211 5.33 20.56 -7.87
CA HIS A 211 5.74 19.24 -7.41
C HIS A 211 4.99 18.11 -8.13
N SER A 212 3.66 18.21 -8.22
CA SER A 212 2.79 17.23 -8.89
C SER A 212 3.01 17.20 -10.40
N ILE A 213 3.08 18.37 -11.06
CA ILE A 213 3.16 18.42 -12.53
C ILE A 213 4.53 17.95 -13.04
N THR A 214 5.61 18.28 -12.35
CA THR A 214 6.96 17.82 -12.73
C THR A 214 7.08 16.32 -12.53
N TYR A 215 6.39 15.76 -11.52
CA TYR A 215 6.31 14.31 -11.35
C TYR A 215 5.50 13.66 -12.47
N ALA A 216 4.33 14.20 -12.81
CA ALA A 216 3.52 13.72 -13.95
C ALA A 216 4.31 13.73 -15.27
N ALA A 217 5.09 14.77 -15.54
CA ALA A 217 5.98 14.82 -16.70
C ALA A 217 7.12 13.78 -16.61
N ALA A 218 7.67 13.54 -15.42
CA ALA A 218 8.68 12.52 -15.19
C ALA A 218 8.14 11.09 -15.37
N ILE A 219 6.88 10.83 -15.02
CA ILE A 219 6.17 9.58 -15.28
C ILE A 219 6.12 9.32 -16.79
N VAL A 220 5.68 10.29 -17.57
CA VAL A 220 5.64 10.18 -19.05
C VAL A 220 7.03 9.97 -19.64
N SER A 221 8.04 10.70 -19.14
CA SER A 221 9.45 10.53 -19.55
C SER A 221 9.95 9.11 -19.26
N THR A 222 9.57 8.55 -18.11
CA THR A 222 9.94 7.19 -17.70
C THR A 222 9.25 6.14 -18.57
N GLY A 223 7.96 6.30 -18.84
CA GLY A 223 7.22 5.44 -19.77
C GLY A 223 7.85 5.42 -21.18
N LYS A 224 8.29 6.58 -21.68
CA LYS A 224 9.00 6.67 -22.96
C LYS A 224 10.32 5.89 -22.96
N ARG A 225 11.06 5.90 -21.84
CA ARG A 225 12.30 5.13 -21.70
C ARG A 225 11.99 3.63 -21.63
N LEU A 226 10.95 3.23 -20.90
CA LEU A 226 10.51 1.84 -20.82
C LEU A 226 10.04 1.30 -22.18
N ALA A 227 9.43 2.13 -23.03
CA ALA A 227 9.04 1.76 -24.40
C ALA A 227 10.23 1.37 -25.31
N THR A 228 11.47 1.69 -24.92
CA THR A 228 12.67 1.29 -25.68
C THR A 228 13.13 -0.15 -25.41
N ILE A 229 12.50 -0.83 -24.45
CA ILE A 229 12.82 -2.22 -24.12
C ILE A 229 12.18 -3.15 -25.17
N HIS A 230 12.99 -4.06 -25.73
CA HIS A 230 12.54 -5.08 -26.68
C HIS A 230 12.06 -6.31 -25.90
N HIS A 231 10.81 -6.31 -25.46
CA HIS A 231 10.18 -7.46 -24.81
C HIS A 231 8.64 -7.33 -24.91
N PRO A 232 7.87 -8.42 -25.13
CA PRO A 232 6.41 -8.36 -25.33
C PRO A 232 5.66 -7.57 -24.25
N ARG A 233 6.06 -7.73 -22.98
CA ARG A 233 5.49 -6.97 -21.84
C ARG A 233 5.59 -5.45 -21.95
N PHE A 234 6.51 -4.92 -22.76
CA PHE A 234 6.73 -3.49 -22.93
C PHE A 234 6.09 -2.94 -24.21
N GLU A 235 5.41 -3.79 -25.01
CA GLU A 235 4.65 -3.36 -26.18
C GLU A 235 3.50 -2.43 -25.80
N THR A 236 2.90 -2.59 -24.61
CA THR A 236 1.89 -1.65 -24.09
C THR A 236 2.42 -0.22 -24.03
N PHE A 237 3.66 -0.03 -23.54
CA PHE A 237 4.29 1.30 -23.55
C PHE A 237 4.49 1.81 -24.97
N LYS A 238 4.99 0.96 -25.88
CA LYS A 238 5.19 1.34 -27.28
C LYS A 238 3.88 1.77 -27.94
N ALA A 239 2.81 0.98 -27.77
CA ALA A 239 1.48 1.23 -28.30
C ALA A 239 0.93 2.59 -27.84
N VAL A 240 1.05 2.91 -26.55
CA VAL A 240 0.62 4.22 -26.02
C VAL A 240 1.38 5.36 -26.70
N PHE A 241 2.71 5.25 -26.82
CA PHE A 241 3.53 6.31 -27.40
C PHE A 241 3.52 6.36 -28.94
N SER A 242 3.03 5.34 -29.64
CA SER A 242 2.86 5.33 -31.09
C SER A 242 1.45 5.71 -31.54
N GLY A 243 0.43 5.43 -30.72
CA GLY A 243 -0.99 5.70 -30.99
C GLY A 243 -1.50 6.99 -30.32
N GLU A 244 -2.60 6.86 -29.58
CA GLU A 244 -3.36 7.98 -28.99
C GLU A 244 -2.54 8.87 -28.04
N GLY A 245 -1.45 8.35 -27.46
CA GLY A 245 -0.53 9.07 -26.57
C GLY A 245 0.65 9.74 -27.27
N LYS A 246 0.72 9.81 -28.61
CA LYS A 246 1.85 10.45 -29.34
C LYS A 246 2.09 11.89 -28.87
N GLY A 247 1.03 12.63 -28.53
CA GLY A 247 1.09 13.98 -27.98
C GLY A 247 1.78 14.08 -26.62
N LEU A 248 1.66 13.04 -25.78
CA LEU A 248 2.33 12.97 -24.47
C LEU A 248 3.85 13.04 -24.58
N ARG A 249 4.45 12.65 -25.72
CA ARG A 249 5.91 12.78 -25.91
C ARG A 249 6.42 14.20 -25.68
N LYS A 250 5.60 15.22 -25.95
CA LYS A 250 5.94 16.64 -25.74
C LYS A 250 6.06 16.99 -24.26
N THR A 251 5.35 16.32 -23.35
CA THR A 251 5.45 16.61 -21.90
C THR A 251 6.84 16.30 -21.36
N SER A 252 7.52 15.28 -21.90
CA SER A 252 8.89 14.93 -21.49
C SER A 252 9.90 16.05 -21.80
N PHE A 253 9.68 16.84 -22.86
CA PHE A 253 10.51 18.00 -23.20
C PHE A 253 10.29 19.13 -22.20
N TRP A 254 9.03 19.51 -21.96
CA TRP A 254 8.68 20.57 -21.02
C TRP A 254 9.04 20.22 -19.57
N GLY A 255 8.91 18.95 -19.18
CA GLY A 255 9.34 18.48 -17.86
C GLY A 255 10.85 18.60 -17.66
N LYS A 256 11.65 18.35 -18.70
CA LYS A 256 13.10 18.59 -18.65
C LYS A 256 13.39 20.08 -18.52
N ALA A 257 12.72 20.93 -19.29
CA ALA A 257 12.88 22.38 -19.22
C ALA A 257 12.59 22.93 -17.81
N LEU A 258 11.57 22.40 -17.11
CA LEU A 258 11.27 22.73 -15.71
C LEU A 258 12.33 22.25 -14.70
N SER A 259 13.03 21.15 -15.03
CA SER A 259 14.01 20.52 -14.13
C SER A 259 15.45 21.04 -14.28
N ILE A 260 15.76 21.68 -15.41
CA ILE A 260 17.08 22.27 -15.70
C ILE A 260 17.23 23.55 -14.86
N GLY A 261 18.34 23.69 -14.13
CA GLY A 261 18.57 24.80 -13.22
C GLY A 261 17.98 24.64 -11.82
N GLY A 262 17.40 23.47 -11.50
CA GLY A 262 16.68 23.27 -10.24
C GLY A 262 17.44 22.58 -9.11
N ASN A 263 18.54 21.84 -9.36
CA ASN A 263 19.02 20.85 -8.37
C ASN A 263 20.52 20.42 -8.46
N THR A 264 21.40 21.17 -9.13
CA THR A 264 22.84 20.78 -9.21
C THR A 264 23.81 21.76 -8.57
N GLY A 265 23.36 22.95 -8.15
CA GLY A 265 24.15 23.90 -7.36
C GLY A 265 25.38 24.45 -8.09
N GLY A 266 25.46 24.29 -9.41
CA GLY A 266 26.55 24.80 -10.23
C GLY A 266 26.21 26.14 -10.87
N ASP A 267 27.22 26.92 -11.26
CA ASP A 267 27.06 28.27 -11.84
C ASP A 267 26.19 28.28 -13.11
N PHE A 268 26.15 27.17 -13.87
CA PHE A 268 25.26 27.01 -15.01
C PHE A 268 23.78 26.96 -14.62
N ASP A 269 23.43 26.46 -13.43
CA ASP A 269 22.03 26.40 -12.98
C ASP A 269 21.46 27.80 -12.73
N ALA A 270 22.26 28.70 -12.15
CA ALA A 270 21.88 30.08 -11.92
C ALA A 270 21.59 30.81 -13.25
N LEU A 271 22.43 30.59 -14.27
CA LEU A 271 22.19 31.13 -15.61
C LEU A 271 20.87 30.64 -16.22
N PHE A 272 20.58 29.34 -16.10
CA PHE A 272 19.31 28.78 -16.60
C PHE A 272 18.11 29.26 -15.80
N GLU A 273 18.24 29.53 -14.51
CA GLU A 273 17.18 30.16 -13.71
C GLU A 273 16.80 31.54 -14.26
N TYR A 274 17.79 32.40 -14.56
CA TYR A 274 17.50 33.70 -15.19
C TYR A 274 16.80 33.56 -16.53
N ILE A 275 17.21 32.60 -17.36
CA ILE A 275 16.54 32.32 -18.64
C ILE A 275 15.07 31.93 -18.40
N ARG A 276 14.79 31.05 -17.42
CA ARG A 276 13.41 30.65 -17.10
C ARG A 276 12.56 31.81 -16.62
N ILE A 277 13.12 32.70 -15.80
CA ILE A 277 12.43 33.90 -15.30
C ILE A 277 12.15 34.87 -16.46
N VAL A 278 13.19 35.23 -17.22
CA VAL A 278 13.11 36.19 -18.32
C VAL A 278 12.12 35.75 -19.40
N PHE A 279 12.08 34.46 -19.72
CA PHE A 279 11.19 33.91 -20.74
C PHE A 279 9.93 33.27 -20.16
N LEU A 280 9.65 33.43 -18.85
CA LEU A 280 8.50 32.87 -18.15
C LEU A 280 8.26 31.37 -18.45
N LEU A 281 9.36 30.61 -18.65
CA LEU A 281 9.30 29.25 -19.17
C LEU A 281 8.56 28.31 -18.24
N ASP A 282 8.61 28.54 -16.92
CA ASP A 282 7.94 27.68 -15.95
C ASP A 282 6.42 27.71 -16.10
N PHE A 283 5.84 28.89 -16.37
CA PHE A 283 4.40 29.04 -16.61
C PHE A 283 3.98 28.43 -17.96
N ILE A 284 4.79 28.63 -19.00
CA ILE A 284 4.53 28.07 -20.34
C ILE A 284 4.61 26.55 -20.30
N ALA A 285 5.66 26.00 -19.68
CA ALA A 285 5.89 24.57 -19.54
C ALA A 285 4.77 23.93 -18.70
N TYR A 286 4.42 24.51 -17.56
CA TYR A 286 3.30 24.06 -16.72
C TYR A 286 2.02 23.94 -17.54
N ASN A 287 1.61 25.04 -18.20
CA ASN A 287 0.34 25.06 -18.94
C ASN A 287 0.36 24.06 -20.11
N GLN A 288 1.49 23.91 -20.78
CA GLN A 288 1.62 22.97 -21.88
C GLN A 288 1.58 21.51 -21.41
N ILE A 289 2.18 21.18 -20.25
CA ILE A 289 2.09 19.83 -19.66
C ILE A 289 0.64 19.54 -19.25
N VAL A 290 0.01 20.43 -18.49
CA VAL A 290 -1.39 20.29 -18.03
C VAL A 290 -2.32 20.10 -19.23
N LYS A 291 -2.23 20.98 -20.25
CA LYS A 291 -3.04 20.89 -21.46
C LYS A 291 -2.84 19.57 -22.20
N THR A 292 -1.60 19.07 -22.28
CA THR A 292 -1.29 17.83 -22.98
C THR A 292 -1.78 16.61 -22.20
N ILE A 293 -1.63 16.58 -20.87
CA ILE A 293 -2.17 15.50 -20.03
C ILE A 293 -3.70 15.49 -20.10
N ALA A 294 -4.34 16.66 -20.02
CA ALA A 294 -5.80 16.79 -20.13
C ALA A 294 -6.33 16.27 -21.48
N ALA A 295 -5.64 16.57 -22.58
CA ALA A 295 -6.02 16.09 -23.92
C ALA A 295 -5.80 14.58 -24.11
N HIS A 296 -4.93 13.96 -23.30
CA HIS A 296 -4.53 12.55 -23.43
C HIS A 296 -4.68 11.79 -22.10
N GLN A 297 -5.74 12.08 -21.32
CA GLN A 297 -5.92 11.52 -19.97
C GLN A 297 -5.91 9.99 -19.94
N LYS A 298 -6.60 9.34 -20.90
CA LYS A 298 -6.63 7.87 -21.01
C LYS A 298 -5.23 7.28 -21.21
N ALA A 299 -4.46 7.85 -22.14
CA ALA A 299 -3.09 7.42 -22.40
C ALA A 299 -2.16 7.70 -21.21
N TYR A 300 -2.33 8.83 -20.52
CA TYR A 300 -1.59 9.14 -19.30
C TYR A 300 -1.91 8.13 -18.18
N LYS A 301 -3.19 7.82 -17.96
CA LYS A 301 -3.64 6.79 -17.02
C LYS A 301 -3.01 5.44 -17.34
N GLN A 302 -3.01 5.02 -18.60
CA GLN A 302 -2.40 3.76 -19.00
C GLN A 302 -0.90 3.72 -18.73
N VAL A 303 -0.15 4.81 -19.01
CA VAL A 303 1.28 4.88 -18.67
C VAL A 303 1.49 4.82 -17.16
N TRP A 304 0.67 5.55 -16.39
CA TRP A 304 0.72 5.57 -14.93
C TRP A 304 0.48 4.18 -14.34
N GLU A 305 -0.62 3.51 -14.74
CA GLU A 305 -0.99 2.18 -14.26
C GLU A 305 0.06 1.14 -14.66
N THR A 306 0.58 1.18 -15.90
CA THR A 306 1.62 0.23 -16.34
C THR A 306 2.94 0.41 -15.59
N ILE A 307 3.33 1.67 -15.26
CA ILE A 307 4.53 1.92 -14.43
C ILE A 307 4.28 1.44 -13.00
N GLY A 308 3.10 1.73 -12.45
CA GLY A 308 2.71 1.32 -11.10
C GLY A 308 2.72 -0.19 -10.94
N GLU A 309 2.10 -0.91 -11.88
CA GLU A 309 2.10 -2.37 -11.92
C GLU A 309 3.51 -2.94 -12.04
N LEU A 310 4.35 -2.39 -12.93
CA LEU A 310 5.72 -2.85 -13.12
C LEU A 310 6.58 -2.68 -11.85
N ASP A 311 6.46 -1.55 -11.16
CA ASP A 311 7.22 -1.27 -9.93
C ASP A 311 6.65 -2.04 -8.72
N ALA A 312 5.33 -2.21 -8.64
CA ALA A 312 4.69 -3.09 -7.64
C ALA A 312 5.09 -4.56 -7.85
N ALA A 313 5.13 -5.03 -9.11
CA ALA A 313 5.59 -6.37 -9.46
C ALA A 313 7.06 -6.60 -9.09
N MET A 314 7.90 -5.58 -9.30
CA MET A 314 9.27 -5.60 -8.80
C MET A 314 9.29 -5.75 -7.28
N ALA A 315 8.44 -5.00 -6.57
CA ALA A 315 8.40 -5.07 -5.11
C ALA A 315 7.95 -6.44 -4.60
N VAL A 316 6.96 -7.06 -5.24
CA VAL A 316 6.53 -8.44 -4.93
C VAL A 316 7.65 -9.45 -5.18
N ALA A 317 8.39 -9.33 -6.29
CA ALA A 317 9.52 -10.21 -6.59
C ALA A 317 10.65 -10.09 -5.53
N PHE A 318 10.97 -8.87 -5.10
CA PHE A 318 11.92 -8.63 -4.00
C PHE A 318 11.40 -9.19 -2.66
N TYR A 319 10.12 -9.00 -2.36
CA TYR A 319 9.51 -9.50 -1.15
C TYR A 319 9.56 -11.04 -1.10
N ARG A 320 9.16 -11.73 -2.17
CA ARG A 320 9.30 -13.20 -2.28
C ARG A 320 10.74 -13.67 -2.08
N LYS A 321 11.72 -12.92 -2.60
CA LYS A 321 13.14 -13.24 -2.43
C LYS A 321 13.64 -13.05 -0.99
N SER A 322 13.03 -12.14 -0.22
CA SER A 322 13.40 -11.90 1.18
C SER A 322 12.68 -12.80 2.19
N LEU A 323 11.67 -13.56 1.74
CA LEU A 323 10.95 -14.51 2.58
C LEU A 323 11.70 -15.84 2.71
N PRO A 324 11.71 -16.46 3.90
CA PRO A 324 12.28 -17.79 4.09
C PRO A 324 11.45 -18.88 3.41
N LEU A 325 10.12 -18.70 3.39
CA LEU A 325 9.15 -19.62 2.83
C LEU A 325 7.98 -18.82 2.25
N PHE A 326 7.55 -19.18 1.05
CA PHE A 326 6.31 -18.72 0.46
C PHE A 326 5.80 -19.76 -0.55
N THR A 327 4.52 -19.66 -0.88
CA THR A 327 3.88 -20.48 -1.90
C THR A 327 2.96 -19.63 -2.76
N THR A 328 2.71 -20.10 -3.99
CA THR A 328 1.65 -19.56 -4.83
C THR A 328 0.34 -20.23 -4.43
N PRO A 329 -0.71 -19.47 -4.10
CA PRO A 329 -1.95 -20.03 -3.58
C PRO A 329 -2.69 -20.86 -4.64
N GLN A 330 -3.41 -21.88 -4.19
CA GLN A 330 -4.38 -22.62 -4.97
C GLN A 330 -5.78 -22.11 -4.64
N PHE A 331 -6.60 -21.88 -5.66
CA PHE A 331 -7.97 -21.40 -5.48
C PHE A 331 -8.97 -22.53 -5.75
N THR A 332 -10.01 -22.63 -4.91
CA THR A 332 -11.06 -23.66 -4.96
C THR A 332 -12.44 -23.02 -4.82
N ASP A 333 -13.49 -23.71 -5.26
CA ASP A 333 -14.88 -23.25 -5.10
C ASP A 333 -15.49 -23.64 -3.73
N LYS A 334 -14.81 -24.54 -3.02
CA LYS A 334 -15.22 -25.06 -1.71
C LYS A 334 -15.01 -24.02 -0.60
N GLU A 335 -15.95 -23.94 0.34
CA GLU A 335 -15.85 -23.10 1.54
C GLU A 335 -14.93 -23.75 2.58
N GLU A 336 -13.66 -23.89 2.20
CA GLU A 336 -12.60 -24.44 3.01
C GLU A 336 -11.34 -23.58 2.87
N LEU A 337 -10.51 -23.64 3.91
CA LEU A 337 -9.21 -23.01 3.94
C LEU A 337 -8.19 -24.04 4.43
N ARG A 338 -7.19 -24.35 3.61
CA ARG A 338 -6.10 -25.28 3.95
C ARG A 338 -4.76 -24.59 3.85
N PHE A 339 -3.90 -24.80 4.83
CA PHE A 339 -2.52 -24.33 4.79
C PHE A 339 -1.60 -25.18 5.65
N GLU A 340 -0.33 -25.20 5.25
CA GLU A 340 0.75 -25.84 6.00
C GLU A 340 1.85 -24.82 6.30
N ASP A 341 2.36 -24.85 7.52
CA ASP A 341 3.43 -23.98 8.00
C ASP A 341 3.18 -22.47 7.78
N LEU A 342 1.96 -22.03 8.06
CA LEU A 342 1.56 -20.63 7.97
C LEU A 342 2.36 -19.77 8.94
N ALA A 343 3.01 -18.74 8.40
CA ALA A 343 3.78 -17.76 9.14
C ALA A 343 3.07 -16.39 9.17
N HIS A 344 3.11 -15.72 10.32
CA HIS A 344 2.63 -14.34 10.45
C HIS A 344 3.64 -13.36 9.81
N PRO A 345 3.24 -12.54 8.81
CA PRO A 345 4.20 -11.73 8.03
C PRO A 345 4.98 -10.67 8.83
N LEU A 346 4.44 -10.21 9.97
CA LEU A 346 5.09 -9.18 10.80
C LEU A 346 5.97 -9.71 11.93
N ILE A 347 5.91 -11.02 12.24
CA ILE A 347 6.69 -11.61 13.34
C ILE A 347 8.03 -12.10 12.79
N GLN A 348 9.10 -11.85 13.54
CA GLN A 348 10.41 -12.43 13.26
C GLN A 348 10.44 -13.86 13.84
N ASN A 349 10.83 -14.84 13.02
CA ASN A 349 10.87 -16.27 13.41
C ASN A 349 9.54 -16.76 14.05
N PRO A 350 8.39 -16.64 13.35
CA PRO A 350 7.11 -17.05 13.90
C PRO A 350 7.04 -18.57 14.11
N VAL A 351 6.33 -18.98 15.16
CA VAL A 351 5.84 -20.37 15.26
C VAL A 351 4.81 -20.58 14.15
N THR A 352 5.09 -21.49 13.23
CA THR A 352 4.21 -21.80 12.10
C THR A 352 3.04 -22.68 12.53
N ASN A 353 1.91 -22.59 11.85
CA ASN A 353 0.74 -23.43 12.12
C ASN A 353 0.16 -24.03 10.83
N SER A 354 -0.37 -25.24 10.93
CA SER A 354 -1.01 -25.95 9.82
C SER A 354 -2.44 -26.29 10.21
N SER A 355 -3.40 -26.11 9.31
CA SER A 355 -4.81 -26.42 9.60
C SER A 355 -5.63 -26.62 8.33
N GLN A 356 -6.70 -27.40 8.47
CA GLN A 356 -7.79 -27.51 7.51
C GLN A 356 -9.07 -26.98 8.15
N LEU A 357 -9.36 -25.71 7.85
CA LEU A 357 -10.50 -24.99 8.38
C LEU A 357 -11.69 -25.16 7.45
N GLY A 358 -12.80 -25.64 8.00
CA GLY A 358 -14.09 -25.72 7.30
C GLY A 358 -14.79 -24.36 7.24
N LYS A 359 -16.10 -24.42 6.97
CA LYS A 359 -16.96 -23.24 6.86
C LYS A 359 -17.02 -22.42 8.14
N THR A 360 -17.16 -23.07 9.29
CA THR A 360 -17.37 -22.44 10.59
C THR A 360 -16.37 -22.97 11.60
N VAL A 361 -15.61 -22.06 12.21
CA VAL A 361 -14.50 -22.38 13.12
C VAL A 361 -14.62 -21.55 14.38
N LEU A 362 -14.55 -22.21 15.53
CA LEU A 362 -14.49 -21.56 16.83
C LEU A 362 -13.11 -21.83 17.46
N ILE A 363 -12.40 -20.76 17.81
CA ILE A 363 -11.07 -20.80 18.40
C ILE A 363 -11.13 -20.31 19.84
N THR A 364 -10.73 -21.18 20.77
CA THR A 364 -10.73 -20.92 22.21
C THR A 364 -9.32 -20.91 22.80
N GLY A 365 -9.18 -20.47 24.05
CA GLY A 365 -7.90 -20.44 24.77
C GLY A 365 -7.70 -19.14 25.56
N SER A 366 -6.68 -19.11 26.42
CA SER A 366 -6.38 -17.97 27.28
C SER A 366 -5.95 -16.72 26.51
N ASN A 367 -5.97 -15.55 27.18
CA ASN A 367 -5.34 -14.35 26.63
C ASN A 367 -3.82 -14.56 26.51
N ALA A 368 -3.20 -13.90 25.54
CA ALA A 368 -1.77 -14.04 25.20
C ALA A 368 -1.32 -15.41 24.63
N SER A 369 -2.19 -16.41 24.53
CA SER A 369 -1.89 -17.73 23.94
C SER A 369 -1.62 -17.75 22.43
N GLY A 370 -1.87 -16.65 21.72
CA GLY A 370 -1.61 -16.51 20.28
C GLY A 370 -2.84 -16.52 19.37
N LYS A 371 -4.07 -16.65 19.89
CA LYS A 371 -5.33 -16.67 19.10
C LYS A 371 -5.44 -15.54 18.08
N SER A 372 -5.37 -14.28 18.53
CA SER A 372 -5.51 -13.12 17.65
C SER A 372 -4.37 -13.05 16.63
N THR A 373 -3.15 -13.47 17.00
CA THR A 373 -2.00 -13.56 16.08
C THR A 373 -2.26 -14.59 14.99
N TYR A 374 -2.79 -15.75 15.34
CA TYR A 374 -3.12 -16.81 14.39
C TYR A 374 -4.22 -16.37 13.41
N ILE A 375 -5.31 -15.77 13.93
CA ILE A 375 -6.39 -15.21 13.11
C ILE A 375 -5.86 -14.14 12.15
N LYS A 376 -5.01 -13.22 12.63
CA LYS A 376 -4.39 -12.19 11.79
C LYS A 376 -3.45 -12.80 10.75
N ALA A 377 -2.69 -13.84 11.09
CA ALA A 377 -1.83 -14.53 10.13
C ALA A 377 -2.64 -15.08 8.96
N ILE A 378 -3.77 -15.73 9.26
CA ILE A 378 -4.67 -16.26 8.23
C ILE A 378 -5.25 -15.12 7.38
N ALA A 379 -5.82 -14.10 8.02
CA ALA A 379 -6.48 -13.00 7.31
C ALA A 379 -5.51 -12.23 6.39
N ILE A 380 -4.30 -11.92 6.88
CA ILE A 380 -3.28 -11.25 6.07
C ILE A 380 -2.87 -12.12 4.89
N ASN A 381 -2.62 -13.42 5.10
CA ASN A 381 -2.24 -14.32 4.01
C ASN A 381 -3.37 -14.53 3.00
N ALA A 382 -4.64 -14.49 3.41
CA ALA A 382 -5.78 -14.52 2.50
C ALA A 382 -5.87 -13.26 1.61
N ILE A 383 -5.47 -12.10 2.15
CA ILE A 383 -5.33 -10.85 1.37
C ILE A 383 -4.15 -10.99 0.39
N LEU A 384 -2.97 -11.39 0.86
CA LEU A 384 -1.77 -11.52 0.01
C LEU A 384 -1.97 -12.56 -1.10
N ALA A 385 -2.65 -13.67 -0.81
CA ALA A 385 -2.95 -14.72 -1.77
C ALA A 385 -3.74 -14.15 -2.96
N GLN A 386 -4.76 -13.33 -2.73
CA GLN A 386 -5.59 -12.81 -3.81
C GLN A 386 -4.99 -11.58 -4.49
N THR A 387 -4.25 -10.76 -3.75
CA THR A 387 -3.77 -9.46 -4.25
C THR A 387 -2.43 -9.55 -4.95
N ILE A 388 -1.51 -10.37 -4.44
CA ILE A 388 -0.14 -10.53 -4.99
C ILE A 388 0.22 -12.00 -5.26
N ASN A 389 -0.79 -12.88 -5.29
CA ASN A 389 -0.62 -14.30 -5.59
C ASN A 389 0.44 -15.00 -4.71
N THR A 390 0.51 -14.64 -3.43
CA THR A 390 1.57 -15.12 -2.51
C THR A 390 1.00 -15.38 -1.13
N ALA A 391 1.32 -16.53 -0.53
CA ALA A 391 1.08 -16.82 0.88
C ALA A 391 2.39 -17.25 1.57
N LEU A 392 2.61 -16.82 2.80
CA LEU A 392 3.75 -17.18 3.64
C LEU A 392 3.45 -18.51 4.35
N ALA A 393 3.40 -19.57 3.55
CA ALA A 393 3.09 -20.93 3.96
C ALA A 393 3.79 -21.91 3.00
N ALA A 394 3.93 -23.18 3.38
CA ALA A 394 4.38 -24.24 2.48
C ALA A 394 3.31 -24.54 1.42
N THR A 395 2.05 -24.63 1.85
CA THR A 395 0.89 -24.79 0.98
C THR A 395 -0.23 -23.84 1.42
N TRP A 396 -1.06 -23.41 0.46
CA TRP A 396 -2.21 -22.55 0.71
C TRP A 396 -3.32 -22.85 -0.28
N THR A 397 -4.52 -23.16 0.19
CA THR A 397 -5.73 -23.33 -0.61
C THR A 397 -6.88 -22.56 0.00
N MET A 398 -7.58 -21.75 -0.80
CA MET A 398 -8.76 -21.00 -0.33
C MET A 398 -9.78 -20.76 -1.43
N LYS A 399 -11.01 -20.44 -1.05
CA LYS A 399 -11.97 -19.81 -1.96
C LYS A 399 -11.73 -18.32 -2.08
N PRO A 400 -11.61 -17.75 -3.30
CA PRO A 400 -11.55 -16.31 -3.50
C PRO A 400 -12.75 -15.62 -2.83
N SER A 401 -12.47 -14.68 -1.94
CA SER A 401 -13.46 -14.11 -1.03
C SER A 401 -13.03 -12.73 -0.53
N TYR A 402 -14.02 -11.90 -0.22
CA TYR A 402 -13.79 -10.66 0.54
C TYR A 402 -13.34 -10.98 1.96
N ILE A 403 -12.29 -10.30 2.40
CA ILE A 403 -11.73 -10.47 3.74
C ILE A 403 -12.28 -9.36 4.64
N VAL A 404 -12.94 -9.74 5.72
CA VAL A 404 -13.68 -8.82 6.59
C VAL A 404 -13.41 -9.18 8.04
N THR A 405 -12.98 -8.22 8.87
CA THR A 405 -12.67 -8.47 10.28
C THR A 405 -13.61 -7.73 11.23
N SER A 406 -13.75 -8.24 12.44
CA SER A 406 -14.31 -7.57 13.60
C SER A 406 -13.44 -7.91 14.81
N MET A 407 -12.33 -7.21 15.02
CA MET A 407 -11.33 -7.58 16.05
C MET A 407 -10.88 -6.44 16.98
N ALA A 408 -10.38 -5.32 16.43
CA ALA A 408 -9.67 -4.29 17.21
C ALA A 408 -10.35 -2.93 17.03
N ILE A 409 -11.60 -2.87 17.46
CA ILE A 409 -12.44 -1.69 17.31
C ILE A 409 -12.01 -0.66 18.35
N GLN A 410 -11.39 0.43 17.90
CA GLN A 410 -11.10 1.57 18.78
C GLN A 410 -12.31 2.49 18.84
N ASP A 411 -12.48 3.19 19.97
CA ASP A 411 -13.50 4.22 20.10
C ASP A 411 -13.38 5.23 18.94
N ASN A 412 -14.50 5.49 18.28
CA ASN A 412 -14.56 6.55 17.29
C ASN A 412 -15.13 7.81 17.93
N VAL A 413 -14.27 8.46 18.73
CA VAL A 413 -14.60 9.70 19.45
C VAL A 413 -15.13 10.79 18.51
N LEU A 414 -14.68 10.80 17.24
CA LEU A 414 -15.07 11.78 16.24
C LEU A 414 -16.51 11.57 15.73
N ASP A 415 -16.94 10.31 15.58
CA ASP A 415 -18.31 9.98 15.17
C ASP A 415 -19.28 9.86 16.36
N GLY A 416 -18.78 9.97 17.59
CA GLY A 416 -19.58 9.87 18.82
C GLY A 416 -20.09 8.46 19.12
N ASP A 417 -19.62 7.45 18.38
CA ASP A 417 -19.98 6.05 18.60
C ASP A 417 -19.19 5.51 19.81
N SER A 418 -19.90 4.87 20.75
CA SER A 418 -19.24 4.04 21.76
C SER A 418 -18.62 2.80 21.12
N TYR A 419 -17.60 2.23 21.77
CA TYR A 419 -17.02 0.92 21.43
C TYR A 419 -18.06 -0.12 20.99
N PHE A 420 -19.15 -0.26 21.77
CA PHE A 420 -20.22 -1.23 21.51
C PHE A 420 -20.97 -0.98 20.20
N ILE A 421 -21.28 0.28 19.87
CA ILE A 421 -21.96 0.61 18.62
C ILE A 421 -21.06 0.35 17.42
N ALA A 422 -19.76 0.67 17.53
CA ALA A 422 -18.79 0.38 16.48
C ALA A 422 -18.65 -1.14 16.24
N GLU A 423 -18.71 -1.96 17.30
CA GLU A 423 -18.77 -3.42 17.22
C GLU A 423 -20.02 -3.95 16.51
N ILE A 424 -21.19 -3.45 16.87
CA ILE A 424 -22.44 -3.80 16.17
C ILE A 424 -22.38 -3.44 14.68
N LYS A 425 -21.87 -2.24 14.35
CA LYS A 425 -21.73 -1.80 12.95
C LYS A 425 -20.76 -2.69 12.18
N SER A 426 -19.67 -3.13 12.81
CA SER A 426 -18.71 -4.07 12.24
C SER A 426 -19.34 -5.42 11.89
N LEU A 427 -20.09 -6.02 12.82
CA LEU A 427 -20.80 -7.29 12.59
C LEU A 427 -21.88 -7.15 11.53
N LYS A 428 -22.64 -6.06 11.57
CA LYS A 428 -23.66 -5.75 10.54
C LYS A 428 -23.04 -5.70 9.15
N ARG A 429 -21.87 -5.09 8.98
CA ARG A 429 -21.17 -5.03 7.69
C ARG A 429 -20.84 -6.43 7.13
N ILE A 430 -20.43 -7.37 7.98
CA ILE A 430 -20.21 -8.78 7.58
C ILE A 430 -21.53 -9.37 7.06
N ILE A 431 -22.60 -9.22 7.83
CA ILE A 431 -23.94 -9.74 7.48
C ILE A 431 -24.46 -9.15 6.16
N GLU A 432 -24.30 -7.85 5.93
CA GLU A 432 -24.76 -7.20 4.69
C GLU A 432 -24.02 -7.71 3.45
N LEU A 433 -22.70 -7.98 3.56
CA LEU A 433 -21.94 -8.57 2.46
C LEU A 433 -22.42 -10.00 2.14
N ILE A 434 -22.68 -10.80 3.18
CA ILE A 434 -23.20 -12.17 3.03
C ILE A 434 -24.60 -12.14 2.41
N LYS A 435 -25.50 -11.26 2.90
CA LYS A 435 -26.85 -11.08 2.33
C LYS A 435 -26.85 -10.63 0.87
N ALA A 436 -25.81 -9.90 0.45
CA ALA A 436 -25.59 -9.54 -0.94
C ALA A 436 -25.01 -10.69 -1.80
N ASN A 437 -25.02 -11.93 -1.31
CA ASN A 437 -24.47 -13.13 -1.94
C ASN A 437 -23.00 -12.98 -2.37
N LYS A 438 -22.21 -12.24 -1.58
CA LYS A 438 -20.77 -12.12 -1.81
C LYS A 438 -20.03 -13.25 -1.09
N PRO A 439 -18.99 -13.86 -1.69
CA PRO A 439 -18.12 -14.79 -0.97
C PRO A 439 -17.32 -14.02 0.07
N VAL A 440 -17.47 -14.35 1.35
CA VAL A 440 -16.84 -13.64 2.48
C VAL A 440 -16.08 -14.64 3.35
N ILE A 441 -14.89 -14.24 3.80
CA ILE A 441 -14.22 -14.85 4.94
C ILE A 441 -14.22 -13.82 6.07
N SER A 442 -14.98 -14.10 7.12
CA SER A 442 -15.12 -13.24 8.28
C SER A 442 -14.23 -13.71 9.43
N PHE A 443 -13.46 -12.78 10.00
CA PHE A 443 -12.61 -13.01 11.16
C PHE A 443 -13.12 -12.19 12.34
N ILE A 444 -13.62 -12.85 13.37
CA ILE A 444 -14.28 -12.21 14.50
C ILE A 444 -13.50 -12.56 15.77
N ASP A 445 -13.07 -11.57 16.53
CA ASP A 445 -12.32 -11.76 17.79
C ASP A 445 -13.16 -11.23 18.94
N GLU A 446 -13.84 -12.14 19.63
CA GLU A 446 -14.93 -11.90 20.57
C GLU A 446 -16.15 -11.23 19.91
N ILE A 447 -17.35 -11.60 20.36
CA ILE A 447 -18.60 -11.01 19.88
C ILE A 447 -19.25 -10.25 21.04
N LEU A 448 -19.51 -8.96 20.84
CA LEU A 448 -20.26 -8.09 21.75
C LEU A 448 -19.65 -7.99 23.15
N LYS A 449 -18.32 -7.79 23.24
CA LYS A 449 -17.58 -7.76 24.52
C LYS A 449 -18.13 -6.74 25.52
N GLY A 450 -18.70 -5.63 25.03
CA GLY A 450 -19.12 -4.48 25.84
C GLY A 450 -20.47 -4.56 26.57
N THR A 451 -21.16 -5.71 26.59
CA THR A 451 -22.50 -5.83 27.22
C THR A 451 -22.56 -6.89 28.35
N ASN A 452 -23.72 -7.03 28.99
CA ASN A 452 -24.02 -8.05 30.00
C ASN A 452 -23.78 -9.46 29.44
N THR A 453 -23.15 -10.34 30.23
CA THR A 453 -22.84 -11.73 29.87
C THR A 453 -24.01 -12.49 29.25
N ILE A 454 -25.23 -12.38 29.80
CA ILE A 454 -26.40 -13.11 29.27
C ILE A 454 -26.78 -12.61 27.87
N GLU A 455 -26.86 -11.29 27.70
CA GLU A 455 -27.14 -10.67 26.40
C GLU A 455 -26.02 -10.95 25.39
N ARG A 456 -24.77 -10.91 25.83
CA ARG A 456 -23.60 -11.22 25.01
C ARG A 456 -23.66 -12.65 24.47
N ILE A 457 -23.80 -13.65 25.35
CA ILE A 457 -23.80 -15.07 24.95
C ILE A 457 -25.00 -15.35 24.03
N SER A 458 -26.19 -14.89 24.39
CA SER A 458 -27.40 -15.11 23.59
C SER A 458 -27.33 -14.47 22.20
N ALA A 459 -26.91 -13.20 22.11
CA ALA A 459 -26.74 -12.53 20.83
C ALA A 459 -25.60 -13.14 19.99
N SER A 460 -24.49 -13.50 20.63
CA SER A 460 -23.34 -14.14 19.95
C SER A 460 -23.74 -15.49 19.36
N ALA A 461 -24.45 -16.33 20.12
CA ALA A 461 -24.95 -17.60 19.65
C ALA A 461 -25.91 -17.43 18.44
N ALA A 462 -26.84 -16.48 18.50
CA ALA A 462 -27.76 -16.20 17.41
C ALA A 462 -27.04 -15.72 16.13
N ILE A 463 -26.00 -14.88 16.28
CA ILE A 463 -25.16 -14.46 15.15
C ILE A 463 -24.38 -15.64 14.59
N MET A 464 -23.78 -16.47 15.44
CA MET A 464 -23.02 -17.65 15.03
C MET A 464 -23.89 -18.66 14.29
N ASP A 465 -25.11 -18.92 14.76
CA ASP A 465 -26.09 -19.79 14.09
C ASP A 465 -26.45 -19.24 12.70
N TRP A 466 -26.73 -17.94 12.62
CA TRP A 466 -26.99 -17.28 11.34
C TRP A 466 -25.79 -17.41 10.37
N LEU A 467 -24.56 -17.21 10.83
CA LEU A 467 -23.36 -17.38 10.00
C LEU A 467 -23.19 -18.83 9.52
N ALA A 468 -23.51 -19.82 10.35
CA ALA A 468 -23.34 -21.23 10.03
C ALA A 468 -24.22 -21.69 8.85
N VAL A 469 -25.44 -21.16 8.73
CA VAL A 469 -26.37 -21.54 7.66
C VAL A 469 -26.21 -20.73 6.37
N ASN A 470 -25.57 -19.56 6.42
CA ASN A 470 -25.39 -18.68 5.24
C ASN A 470 -24.05 -18.89 4.54
N GLN A 471 -23.88 -18.39 3.31
CA GLN A 471 -22.66 -18.55 2.52
C GLN A 471 -21.46 -17.81 3.16
N GLY A 472 -20.26 -18.38 3.05
CA GLY A 472 -19.02 -17.78 3.53
C GLY A 472 -18.32 -18.63 4.61
N ILE A 473 -17.08 -18.26 4.90
CA ILE A 473 -16.28 -18.87 5.97
C ILE A 473 -16.26 -17.93 7.17
N SER A 474 -16.55 -18.44 8.37
CA SER A 474 -16.52 -17.67 9.62
C SER A 474 -15.56 -18.29 10.62
N ILE A 475 -14.53 -17.53 10.97
CA ILE A 475 -13.56 -17.86 12.01
C ILE A 475 -13.81 -16.93 13.19
N VAL A 476 -14.28 -17.51 14.29
CA VAL A 476 -14.64 -16.80 15.51
C VAL A 476 -13.66 -17.20 16.61
N ALA A 477 -13.01 -16.23 17.25
CA ALA A 477 -12.34 -16.44 18.52
C ALA A 477 -13.26 -16.05 19.67
N SER A 478 -13.29 -16.86 20.72
CA SER A 478 -14.04 -16.55 21.93
C SER A 478 -13.36 -17.08 23.18
N HIS A 479 -13.69 -16.45 24.30
CA HIS A 479 -13.37 -16.89 25.65
C HIS A 479 -14.57 -17.53 26.37
N ASP A 480 -15.76 -17.41 25.80
CA ASP A 480 -17.01 -17.93 26.37
C ASP A 480 -17.11 -19.44 26.11
N ILE A 481 -17.03 -20.23 27.17
CA ILE A 481 -17.12 -21.70 27.10
C ILE A 481 -18.54 -22.13 26.74
N GLU A 482 -19.53 -21.37 27.18
CA GLU A 482 -20.94 -21.55 26.86
C GLU A 482 -21.18 -21.53 25.35
N LEU A 483 -20.51 -20.64 24.61
CA LEU A 483 -20.59 -20.61 23.14
C LEU A 483 -19.98 -21.86 22.51
N THR A 484 -18.94 -22.42 23.13
CA THR A 484 -18.30 -23.66 22.68
C THR A 484 -19.23 -24.86 22.82
N GLU A 485 -19.94 -24.93 23.94
CA GLU A 485 -20.96 -25.95 24.18
C GLU A 485 -22.16 -25.80 23.22
N MET A 486 -22.67 -24.57 23.05
CA MET A 486 -23.81 -24.28 22.17
C MET A 486 -23.50 -24.52 20.67
N ALA A 487 -22.26 -24.28 20.24
CA ALA A 487 -21.86 -24.35 18.84
C ALA A 487 -21.26 -25.71 18.43
N ALA A 488 -21.19 -26.69 19.34
CA ALA A 488 -20.42 -27.93 19.16
C ALA A 488 -20.77 -28.74 17.89
N GLU A 489 -22.03 -28.71 17.43
CA GLU A 489 -22.47 -29.41 16.22
C GLU A 489 -22.32 -28.59 14.93
N LEU A 490 -22.23 -27.26 15.05
CA LEU A 490 -22.22 -26.32 13.93
C LEU A 490 -20.82 -25.76 13.62
N TYR A 491 -19.90 -25.79 14.58
CA TYR A 491 -18.57 -25.20 14.48
C TYR A 491 -17.49 -26.24 14.75
N SER A 492 -16.45 -26.22 13.92
CA SER A 492 -15.22 -26.97 14.22
C SER A 492 -14.46 -26.25 15.33
N ASN A 493 -14.24 -26.93 16.45
CA ASN A 493 -13.56 -26.37 17.60
C ASN A 493 -12.05 -26.55 17.51
N TYR A 494 -11.32 -25.47 17.79
CA TYR A 494 -9.88 -25.45 17.96
C TYR A 494 -9.51 -24.65 19.21
N HIS A 495 -8.32 -24.90 19.75
CA HIS A 495 -7.83 -24.16 20.89
C HIS A 495 -6.33 -23.93 20.88
N PHE A 496 -5.92 -22.89 21.58
CA PHE A 496 -4.57 -22.74 22.09
C PHE A 496 -4.55 -23.12 23.56
N ARG A 497 -3.44 -23.69 24.00
CA ARG A 497 -3.24 -24.12 25.39
C ARG A 497 -2.01 -23.45 25.98
N GLU A 498 -2.00 -23.41 27.30
CA GLU A 498 -0.84 -23.05 28.10
C GLU A 498 -0.42 -24.24 28.96
N THR A 499 0.89 -24.40 29.15
CA THR A 499 1.46 -25.37 30.08
C THR A 499 2.18 -24.64 31.19
N ILE A 500 2.23 -25.26 32.37
CA ILE A 500 2.93 -24.71 33.52
C ILE A 500 4.09 -25.64 33.82
N GLU A 501 5.30 -25.15 33.63
CA GLU A 501 6.54 -25.89 33.87
C GLU A 501 7.45 -25.02 34.73
N ASN A 502 8.02 -25.61 35.80
CA ASN A 502 8.94 -24.94 36.73
C ASN A 502 8.40 -23.63 37.33
N GLY A 503 7.08 -23.51 37.50
CA GLY A 503 6.47 -22.28 38.00
C GLY A 503 6.42 -21.15 36.98
N GLU A 504 6.65 -21.41 35.70
CA GLU A 504 6.45 -20.45 34.61
C GLU A 504 5.31 -20.89 33.69
N VAL A 505 4.60 -19.92 33.11
CA VAL A 505 3.55 -20.19 32.12
C VAL A 505 4.13 -20.12 30.73
N LEU A 506 4.10 -21.26 30.04
CA LEU A 506 4.62 -21.42 28.69
C LEU A 506 3.46 -21.55 27.70
N PHE A 507 3.61 -20.87 26.57
CA PHE A 507 2.69 -20.96 25.44
C PHE A 507 3.45 -21.59 24.27
N ASP A 508 2.95 -22.73 23.77
CA ASP A 508 3.55 -23.40 22.60
C ASP A 508 3.22 -22.66 21.28
N TYR A 509 2.24 -21.76 21.31
CA TYR A 509 1.70 -21.02 20.16
C TYR A 509 1.26 -21.93 19.01
N LYS A 510 0.86 -23.16 19.32
CA LYS A 510 0.32 -24.13 18.36
C LYS A 510 -1.20 -24.24 18.50
N ILE A 511 -1.87 -24.31 17.36
CA ILE A 511 -3.29 -24.62 17.29
C ILE A 511 -3.49 -26.12 17.49
N HIS A 512 -4.48 -26.49 18.31
CA HIS A 512 -4.88 -27.87 18.59
C HIS A 512 -6.35 -28.06 18.24
N GLU A 513 -6.73 -29.26 17.81
CA GLU A 513 -8.13 -29.61 17.55
C GLU A 513 -8.92 -29.84 18.85
N GLY A 514 -10.21 -29.55 18.82
CA GLY A 514 -11.12 -29.68 19.95
C GLY A 514 -11.24 -28.40 20.80
N PRO A 515 -12.19 -28.37 21.75
CA PRO A 515 -12.39 -27.24 22.64
C PRO A 515 -11.28 -27.16 23.71
N SER A 516 -11.00 -25.95 24.21
CA SER A 516 -10.09 -25.76 25.33
C SER A 516 -10.64 -26.42 26.59
N ILE A 517 -9.83 -27.29 27.21
CA ILE A 517 -10.16 -27.95 28.48
C ILE A 517 -9.51 -27.26 29.69
N THR A 518 -8.58 -26.32 29.48
CA THR A 518 -7.79 -25.70 30.56
C THR A 518 -8.37 -24.36 31.00
N ARG A 519 -8.44 -24.15 32.32
CA ARG A 519 -8.80 -22.88 32.98
C ARG A 519 -7.66 -22.42 33.90
N ASN A 520 -6.48 -22.17 33.34
CA ASN A 520 -5.28 -21.90 34.14
C ASN A 520 -5.16 -20.46 34.67
N ALA A 521 -6.20 -19.63 34.56
CA ALA A 521 -6.16 -18.23 35.02
C ALA A 521 -5.91 -18.12 36.54
N ILE A 522 -6.51 -18.99 37.35
CA ILE A 522 -6.27 -19.00 38.81
C ILE A 522 -4.86 -19.52 39.10
N LYS A 523 -4.43 -20.54 38.36
CA LYS A 523 -3.07 -21.10 38.46
C LYS A 523 -1.98 -20.10 38.07
N LEU A 524 -2.27 -19.19 37.14
CA LEU A 524 -1.44 -18.03 36.79
C LEU A 524 -1.25 -17.08 37.97
N LEU A 525 -2.29 -16.85 38.79
CA LEU A 525 -2.15 -16.04 40.01
C LEU A 525 -1.21 -16.71 41.02
N GLU A 526 -1.30 -18.04 41.17
CA GLU A 526 -0.40 -18.80 42.03
C GLU A 526 1.07 -18.69 41.57
N VAL A 527 1.30 -18.77 40.25
CA VAL A 527 2.63 -18.59 39.63
C VAL A 527 3.18 -17.17 39.84
N LEU A 528 2.32 -16.15 39.88
CA LEU A 528 2.70 -14.76 40.09
C LEU A 528 2.79 -14.36 41.57
N ASP A 529 2.89 -15.35 42.48
CA ASP A 529 3.01 -15.16 43.93
C ASP A 529 1.88 -14.31 44.54
N TYR A 530 0.67 -14.40 44.00
CA TYR A 530 -0.50 -13.84 44.69
C TYR A 530 -0.71 -14.57 46.03
N PRO A 531 -1.22 -13.87 47.06
CA PRO A 531 -1.53 -14.50 48.34
C PRO A 531 -2.37 -15.77 48.18
N GLU A 532 -1.94 -16.86 48.81
CA GLU A 532 -2.58 -18.19 48.73
C GLU A 532 -4.07 -18.14 49.14
N SER A 533 -4.42 -17.21 50.04
CA SER A 533 -5.82 -16.96 50.41
C SER A 533 -6.69 -16.58 49.21
N ILE A 534 -6.18 -15.74 48.30
CA ILE A 534 -6.91 -15.29 47.11
C ILE A 534 -7.10 -16.45 46.13
N THR A 535 -6.04 -17.22 45.88
CA THR A 535 -6.10 -18.31 44.88
C THR A 535 -6.95 -19.48 45.39
N THR A 536 -6.87 -19.79 46.69
CA THR A 536 -7.74 -20.78 47.34
C THR A 536 -9.21 -20.37 47.24
N GLU A 537 -9.53 -19.12 47.59
CA GLU A 537 -10.90 -18.62 47.54
C GLU A 537 -11.43 -18.55 46.09
N ALA A 538 -10.62 -18.10 45.14
CA ALA A 538 -10.97 -18.09 43.72
C ALA A 538 -11.26 -19.50 43.19
N ASN A 539 -10.46 -20.50 43.58
CA ASN A 539 -10.70 -21.90 43.22
C ASN A 539 -12.02 -22.42 43.82
N GLN A 540 -12.37 -22.03 45.05
CA GLN A 540 -13.66 -22.38 45.67
C GLN A 540 -14.83 -21.74 44.92
N PHE A 541 -14.74 -20.45 44.56
CA PHE A 541 -15.78 -19.77 43.76
C PHE A 541 -15.97 -20.44 42.40
N ALA A 542 -14.88 -20.74 41.70
CA ALA A 542 -14.93 -21.39 40.39
C ALA A 542 -15.52 -22.81 40.44
N SER A 543 -15.15 -23.58 41.47
CA SER A 543 -15.68 -24.94 41.67
C SER A 543 -17.17 -24.91 41.97
N HIS A 544 -17.60 -24.04 42.90
CA HIS A 544 -19.02 -23.88 43.25
C HIS A 544 -19.87 -23.45 42.05
N PHE A 545 -19.40 -22.47 41.26
CA PHE A 545 -20.13 -22.05 40.05
C PHE A 545 -20.19 -23.17 39.00
N THR A 546 -19.17 -24.02 38.90
CA THR A 546 -19.16 -25.13 37.94
C THR A 546 -20.13 -26.24 38.34
N GLU A 547 -20.29 -26.50 39.64
CA GLU A 547 -21.19 -27.52 40.19
C GLU A 547 -22.64 -27.04 40.25
N GLU A 548 -22.89 -25.86 40.82
CA GLU A 548 -24.24 -25.38 41.13
C GLU A 548 -24.80 -24.41 40.09
N ARG A 549 -23.98 -23.92 39.16
CA ARG A 549 -24.30 -22.83 38.23
C ARG A 549 -24.77 -21.53 38.92
N GLU A 550 -24.41 -21.36 40.20
CA GLU A 550 -24.67 -20.18 41.02
C GLU A 550 -23.38 -19.66 41.67
N TRP A 551 -23.29 -18.33 41.89
CA TRP A 551 -22.14 -17.73 42.57
C TRP A 551 -22.30 -17.79 44.08
N LYS A 552 -21.29 -18.31 44.79
CA LYS A 552 -21.22 -18.23 46.26
C LYS A 552 -21.07 -16.77 46.67
N ARG A 553 -21.85 -16.32 47.67
CA ARG A 553 -21.77 -14.93 48.16
C ARG A 553 -20.44 -14.70 48.88
N MET A 554 -19.87 -13.51 48.72
CA MET A 554 -18.60 -13.08 49.38
C MET A 554 -18.75 -12.83 50.90
N VAL A 555 -19.80 -13.36 51.53
CA VAL A 555 -20.15 -13.08 52.92
C VAL A 555 -20.30 -14.41 53.63
N ASP A 556 -19.18 -15.02 53.95
CA ASP A 556 -19.00 -16.02 55.01
C ASP A 556 -17.48 -16.10 55.25
N VAL A 557 -16.94 -15.07 55.93
CA VAL A 557 -15.59 -15.09 56.53
C VAL A 557 -15.75 -15.32 58.03
#